data_AF-R9B6P2-F1
#
_entry.id   AF-R9B6P2-F1
#
_cell.length_a   1.000
_cell.length_b   1.000
_cell.length_c   1.000
_cell.angle_alpha   90.00
_cell.angle_beta   90.00
_cell.angle_gamma   90.00
#
_symmetry.space_group_name_H-M   'P 1'
#
loop_
_entity.id
_entity.type
_entity.pdbx_description
1 polymer ?
#
loop_
_entity_poly.entity_id
_entity_poly.type
_entity_poly.pdbx_seq_one_letter_code
_entity_poly.pdbx_strand_id
1 'polypeptide(L)'
;MNKNILFSAVLCGLCFAPIATQANDKVETTYNAQKYMQVCKGKTQGAPVSFAYRGIIWNGTCEPQFFSTHKAVKGNESELMTACQTDMATKSVMINGMEVKGKCALGFTAPYPK
;
A
#
# COMPACT_ATOMS: atom_id res chain seq x y z
N MET A 1 48.94 -37.78 38.39
CA MET A 1 48.83 -36.30 38.31
C MET A 1 48.66 -35.94 36.85
N ASN A 2 47.53 -35.34 36.46
CA ASN A 2 47.43 -34.55 35.24
C ASN A 2 46.37 -33.46 35.49
N LYS A 3 46.87 -32.27 35.81
CA LYS A 3 46.10 -31.03 35.73
C LYS A 3 46.01 -30.69 34.25
N ASN A 4 44.86 -30.21 33.81
CA ASN A 4 44.72 -29.04 32.94
C ASN A 4 43.23 -28.70 32.82
N ILE A 5 42.81 -27.85 33.75
CA ILE A 5 41.60 -27.05 33.65
C ILE A 5 41.90 -25.96 32.62
N LEU A 6 41.13 -25.89 31.54
CA LEU A 6 40.93 -24.65 30.79
C LEU A 6 39.48 -24.57 30.34
N PHE A 7 38.70 -23.81 31.12
CA PHE A 7 37.40 -23.29 30.77
C PHE A 7 37.52 -22.45 29.49
N SER A 8 36.87 -22.88 28.40
CA SER A 8 36.64 -22.01 27.24
C SER A 8 35.23 -21.45 27.33
N ALA A 9 35.13 -20.26 27.93
CA ALA A 9 34.01 -19.35 27.75
C ALA A 9 34.40 -18.36 26.65
N VAL A 10 33.81 -18.45 25.46
CA VAL A 10 33.71 -17.31 24.55
C VAL A 10 32.33 -17.31 23.92
N LEU A 11 31.65 -16.20 24.15
CA LEU A 11 30.30 -15.83 23.77
C LEU A 11 30.04 -16.07 22.28
N CYS A 12 29.07 -16.92 21.95
CA CYS A 12 28.41 -16.84 20.65
C CYS A 12 27.52 -15.59 20.70
N GLY A 13 28.06 -14.48 20.20
CA GLY A 13 27.38 -13.20 20.09
C GLY A 13 26.07 -13.40 19.33
N LEU A 14 24.97 -13.19 20.05
CA LEU A 14 23.65 -12.97 19.49
C LEU A 14 23.72 -11.70 18.63
N CYS A 15 24.09 -11.85 17.36
CA CYS A 15 23.79 -10.85 16.34
C CYS A 15 22.29 -10.93 16.00
N PHE A 16 21.43 -10.65 16.98
CA PHE A 16 20.16 -10.03 16.68
C PHE A 16 20.48 -8.59 16.31
N ALA A 17 20.93 -8.39 15.06
CA ALA A 17 20.75 -7.09 14.45
C ALA A 17 19.24 -6.82 14.53
N PRO A 18 18.78 -5.77 15.24
CA PRO A 18 17.48 -5.26 14.91
C PRO A 18 17.62 -4.83 13.46
N ILE A 19 17.04 -5.62 12.55
CA ILE A 19 16.55 -5.04 11.31
C ILE A 19 15.50 -4.07 11.83
N ALA A 20 15.93 -2.85 12.12
CA ALA A 20 15.03 -1.73 12.20
C ALA A 20 14.40 -1.73 10.82
N THR A 21 13.21 -2.34 10.72
CA THR A 21 12.25 -2.01 9.68
C THR A 21 12.06 -0.52 9.85
N GLN A 22 12.85 0.23 9.11
CA GLN A 22 12.69 1.66 8.95
C GLN A 22 11.40 1.75 8.15
N ALA A 23 10.27 1.66 8.86
CA ALA A 23 9.02 2.20 8.39
C ALA A 23 9.37 3.63 8.02
N ASN A 24 9.47 3.87 6.71
CA ASN A 24 9.82 5.17 6.20
C ASN A 24 8.66 6.08 6.60
N ASP A 25 8.76 6.74 7.75
CA ASP A 25 7.79 7.72 8.26
C ASP A 25 7.74 9.00 7.38
N LYS A 26 8.32 8.96 6.19
CA LYS A 26 8.13 9.92 5.11
C LYS A 26 7.21 9.37 4.02
N VAL A 27 6.05 8.83 4.39
CA VAL A 27 4.95 8.60 3.43
C VAL A 27 4.20 9.92 3.22
N GLU A 28 4.91 10.90 2.64
CA GLU A 28 4.27 12.08 2.09
C GLU A 28 3.50 11.65 0.83
N THR A 29 2.22 11.33 1.03
CA THR A 29 1.21 10.94 0.03
C THR A 29 1.70 9.88 -0.98
N THR A 30 1.59 8.60 -0.63
CA THR A 30 1.80 7.49 -1.59
C THR A 30 0.78 7.49 -2.72
N TYR A 31 -0.40 8.06 -2.49
CA TYR A 31 -1.50 8.00 -3.45
C TYR A 31 -1.11 8.60 -4.81
N ASN A 32 -1.14 7.75 -5.83
CA ASN A 32 -0.90 8.12 -7.21
C ASN A 32 -1.99 7.49 -8.09
N ALA A 33 -3.09 8.20 -8.25
CA ALA A 33 -4.25 7.79 -9.05
C ALA A 33 -3.86 7.25 -10.44
N GLN A 34 -3.00 7.98 -11.16
CA GLN A 34 -2.59 7.59 -12.51
C GLN A 34 -1.82 6.28 -12.52
N LYS A 35 -0.87 6.10 -11.59
CA LYS A 35 -0.10 4.85 -11.47
C LYS A 35 -1.01 3.69 -11.09
N TYR A 36 -1.93 3.89 -10.15
CA TYR A 36 -2.85 2.86 -9.67
C TYR A 36 -3.78 2.38 -10.78
N MET A 37 -4.29 3.29 -11.60
CA MET A 37 -5.07 2.94 -12.79
C MET A 37 -4.20 2.24 -13.84
N GLN A 38 -2.97 2.73 -14.06
CA GLN A 38 -2.07 2.19 -15.09
C GLN A 38 -1.72 0.71 -14.83
N VAL A 39 -1.39 0.36 -13.58
CA VAL A 39 -1.03 -1.02 -13.25
C VAL A 39 -2.20 -1.99 -13.37
N CYS A 40 -3.43 -1.47 -13.30
CA CYS A 40 -4.67 -2.23 -13.43
C CYS A 40 -5.31 -2.16 -14.83
N LYS A 41 -4.70 -1.45 -15.78
CA LYS A 41 -5.21 -1.34 -17.14
C LYS A 41 -5.27 -2.71 -17.82
N GLY A 42 -6.45 -3.09 -18.31
CA GLY A 42 -6.68 -4.37 -19.00
C GLY A 42 -6.72 -5.59 -18.07
N LYS A 43 -6.71 -5.39 -16.75
CA LYS A 43 -6.87 -6.47 -15.76
C LYS A 43 -8.32 -6.55 -15.31
N THR A 44 -8.68 -7.69 -14.73
CA THR A 44 -9.97 -7.90 -14.07
C THR A 44 -9.90 -7.52 -12.60
N GLN A 45 -11.06 -7.34 -11.97
CA GLN A 45 -11.15 -7.18 -10.53
C GLN A 45 -10.51 -8.39 -9.80
N GLY A 46 -9.85 -8.13 -8.67
CA GLY A 46 -9.15 -9.13 -7.86
C GLY A 46 -7.82 -9.61 -8.46
N ALA A 47 -7.44 -9.16 -9.66
CA ALA A 47 -6.19 -9.57 -10.29
C ALA A 47 -4.99 -9.12 -9.44
N PRO A 48 -4.05 -10.03 -9.10
CA PRO A 48 -2.87 -9.65 -8.34
C PRO A 48 -1.96 -8.75 -9.18
N VAL A 49 -1.40 -7.73 -8.55
CA VAL A 49 -0.46 -6.79 -9.15
C VAL A 49 0.69 -6.49 -8.20
N SER A 50 1.86 -6.28 -8.79
CA SER A 50 3.06 -5.84 -8.09
C SER A 50 3.78 -4.79 -8.92
N PHE A 51 4.25 -3.72 -8.28
CA PHE A 51 5.05 -2.70 -8.96
C PHE A 51 6.01 -2.00 -8.00
N ALA A 52 7.15 -1.54 -8.53
CA ALA A 52 8.09 -0.70 -7.79
C ALA A 52 7.70 0.78 -7.91
N TYR A 53 7.68 1.49 -6.78
CA TYR A 53 7.48 2.94 -6.74
C TYR A 53 8.12 3.53 -5.48
N ARG A 54 8.91 4.60 -5.65
CA ARG A 54 9.67 5.27 -4.58
C ARG A 54 10.52 4.30 -3.72
N GLY A 55 11.17 3.33 -4.37
CA GLY A 55 12.03 2.35 -3.69
C GLY A 55 11.29 1.24 -2.93
N ILE A 56 9.96 1.20 -2.99
CA ILE A 56 9.12 0.19 -2.33
C ILE A 56 8.48 -0.72 -3.39
N ILE A 57 8.44 -2.02 -3.13
CA ILE A 57 7.63 -2.97 -3.91
C ILE A 57 6.21 -2.99 -3.32
N TRP A 58 5.25 -2.55 -4.11
CA TRP A 58 3.83 -2.50 -3.76
C TRP A 58 3.15 -3.75 -4.28
N ASN A 59 2.65 -4.59 -3.38
CA ASN A 59 1.89 -5.80 -3.71
C ASN A 59 0.43 -5.60 -3.33
N GLY A 60 -0.49 -6.09 -4.16
CA GLY A 60 -1.93 -5.95 -3.92
C GLY A 60 -2.78 -6.47 -5.07
N THR A 61 -4.01 -6.00 -5.16
CA THR A 61 -4.97 -6.41 -6.20
C THR A 61 -5.54 -5.21 -6.92
N CYS A 62 -6.17 -5.46 -8.07
CA CYS A 62 -6.97 -4.47 -8.78
C CYS A 62 -8.41 -4.48 -8.27
N GLU A 63 -8.84 -3.41 -7.60
CA GLU A 63 -10.21 -3.26 -7.11
C GLU A 63 -10.89 -2.01 -7.70
N PRO A 64 -12.23 -1.98 -7.76
CA PRO A 64 -12.99 -0.78 -8.10
C PRO A 64 -12.66 0.37 -7.15
N GLN A 65 -12.25 1.50 -7.71
CA GLN A 65 -11.95 2.72 -6.96
C GLN A 65 -12.44 3.95 -7.71
N PHE A 66 -12.83 4.97 -6.96
CA PHE A 66 -13.16 6.28 -7.47
C PHE A 66 -11.89 7.12 -7.59
N PHE A 67 -11.64 7.60 -8.79
CA PHE A 67 -10.52 8.47 -9.12
C PHE A 67 -11.02 9.89 -9.34
N SER A 68 -10.72 10.74 -8.37
CA SER A 68 -11.04 12.17 -8.40
C SER A 68 -10.21 12.91 -9.45
N THR A 69 -10.81 13.92 -10.08
CA THR A 69 -10.08 14.92 -10.88
C THR A 69 -9.51 16.07 -10.03
N HIS A 70 -9.93 16.19 -8.76
CA HIS A 70 -9.42 17.16 -7.81
C HIS A 70 -8.18 16.64 -7.08
N LYS A 71 -7.11 17.45 -7.11
CA LYS A 71 -5.82 17.17 -6.45
C LYS A 71 -5.85 17.19 -4.93
N ALA A 72 -6.94 17.67 -4.33
CA ALA A 72 -7.10 17.77 -2.87
C ALA A 72 -7.42 16.43 -2.19
N VAL A 73 -7.75 15.40 -2.98
CA VAL A 73 -8.02 14.05 -2.47
C VAL A 73 -6.72 13.38 -2.06
N LYS A 74 -6.66 12.90 -0.82
CA LYS A 74 -5.46 12.32 -0.20
C LYS A 74 -5.26 10.85 -0.53
N GLY A 75 -6.32 10.16 -0.95
CA GLY A 75 -6.31 8.75 -1.35
C GLY A 75 -6.57 7.76 -0.22
N ASN A 76 -6.85 8.24 0.98
CA ASN A 76 -7.17 7.43 2.16
C ASN A 76 -8.64 7.55 2.59
N GLU A 77 -9.43 8.31 1.85
CA GLU A 77 -10.85 8.50 2.09
C GLU A 77 -11.61 7.22 1.71
N SER A 78 -12.47 6.76 2.62
CA SER A 78 -13.23 5.51 2.48
C SER A 78 -14.16 5.52 1.27
N GLU A 79 -14.66 6.71 0.93
CA GLU A 79 -15.56 7.02 -0.16
C GLU A 79 -14.92 6.68 -1.52
N LEU A 80 -13.58 6.71 -1.61
CA LEU A 80 -12.89 6.32 -2.84
C LEU A 80 -13.01 4.82 -3.11
N MET A 81 -13.11 4.00 -2.06
CA MET A 81 -13.19 2.55 -2.19
C MET A 81 -14.64 2.07 -2.30
N THR A 82 -15.59 2.76 -1.66
CA THR A 82 -16.98 2.31 -1.57
C THR A 82 -17.86 2.83 -2.70
N ALA A 83 -17.60 4.03 -3.24
CA ALA A 83 -18.46 4.63 -4.26
C ALA A 83 -18.65 3.76 -5.50
N CYS A 84 -17.58 3.07 -5.91
CA CYS A 84 -17.58 2.23 -7.11
C CYS A 84 -18.05 0.79 -6.88
N GLN A 85 -18.27 0.39 -5.61
CA GLN A 85 -18.87 -0.91 -5.30
C GLN A 85 -20.38 -0.89 -5.57
N THR A 86 -21.01 0.26 -5.35
CA THR A 86 -22.45 0.44 -5.57
C THR A 86 -22.77 0.71 -7.03
N ASP A 87 -22.04 1.63 -7.68
CA ASP A 87 -22.26 2.00 -9.08
C ASP A 87 -20.96 2.39 -9.78
N MET A 88 -20.56 1.59 -10.77
CA MET A 88 -19.39 1.84 -11.62
C MET A 88 -19.59 3.03 -12.59
N ALA A 89 -20.80 3.54 -12.76
CA ALA A 89 -21.08 4.74 -13.54
C ALA A 89 -20.96 6.04 -12.71
N THR A 90 -20.62 5.97 -11.42
CA THR A 90 -20.48 7.13 -10.52
C THR A 90 -19.49 8.16 -11.09
N LYS A 91 -19.94 9.42 -11.15
CA LYS A 91 -19.17 10.58 -11.68
C LYS A 91 -18.80 11.62 -10.63
N SER A 92 -19.44 11.59 -9.47
CA SER A 92 -19.10 12.43 -8.32
C SER A 92 -19.40 11.73 -7.00
N VAL A 93 -18.68 12.12 -5.97
CA VAL A 93 -18.82 11.62 -4.60
C VAL A 93 -18.72 12.78 -3.61
N MET A 94 -19.36 12.66 -2.46
CA MET A 94 -19.21 13.62 -1.37
C MET A 94 -18.02 13.20 -0.50
N ILE A 95 -16.97 14.02 -0.45
CA ILE A 95 -15.80 13.79 0.42
C ILE A 95 -15.66 15.01 1.33
N ASN A 96 -15.69 14.80 2.66
CA ASN A 96 -15.61 15.87 3.65
C ASN A 96 -16.62 17.02 3.42
N GLY A 97 -17.85 16.69 3.01
CA GLY A 97 -18.90 17.67 2.74
C GLY A 97 -18.76 18.46 1.43
N MET A 98 -17.76 18.15 0.61
CA MET A 98 -17.59 18.72 -0.72
C MET A 98 -17.93 17.70 -1.80
N GLU A 99 -18.66 18.15 -2.83
CA GLU A 99 -18.86 17.33 -4.02
C GLU A 99 -17.57 17.30 -4.85
N VAL A 100 -17.05 16.10 -5.07
CA VAL A 100 -15.82 15.85 -5.81
C VAL A 100 -16.13 15.05 -7.06
N LYS A 101 -15.80 15.61 -8.22
CA LYS A 101 -15.96 14.95 -9.52
C LYS A 101 -14.83 13.97 -9.82
N GLY A 102 -15.14 12.93 -10.58
CA GLY A 102 -14.20 11.86 -10.90
C GLY A 102 -14.86 10.75 -11.72
N LYS A 103 -14.29 9.55 -11.62
CA LYS A 103 -14.82 8.36 -12.29
C LYS A 103 -14.41 7.10 -11.56
N CYS A 104 -15.22 6.06 -11.69
CA CYS A 104 -14.82 4.72 -11.28
C CYS A 104 -13.91 4.05 -12.32
N ALA A 105 -12.88 3.37 -11.82
CA ALA A 105 -12.03 2.48 -12.62
C ALA A 105 -11.39 1.42 -11.70
N LEU A 106 -10.76 0.41 -12.29
CA LEU A 106 -9.91 -0.48 -11.50
C LEU A 106 -8.60 0.22 -11.12
N GLY A 107 -8.26 0.09 -9.84
CA GLY A 107 -7.09 0.68 -9.21
C GLY A 107 -6.35 -0.31 -8.35
N PHE A 108 -5.05 -0.07 -8.16
CA PHE A 108 -4.27 -0.78 -7.17
C PHE A 108 -4.81 -0.53 -5.75
N THR A 109 -5.11 -1.61 -5.05
CA THR A 109 -5.44 -1.62 -3.61
C THR A 109 -4.45 -2.51 -2.89
N ALA A 110 -3.81 -1.97 -1.85
CA ALA A 110 -2.94 -2.76 -0.97
C ALA A 110 -3.79 -3.76 -0.15
N PRO A 111 -3.26 -4.95 0.17
CA PRO A 111 -3.97 -5.91 1.00
C PRO A 111 -4.23 -5.31 2.38
N TYR A 112 -5.49 -5.27 2.78
CA TYR A 112 -5.89 -4.84 4.12
C TYR A 112 -5.92 -6.07 5.05
N PRO A 113 -5.42 -5.98 6.30
CA PRO A 113 -5.60 -7.04 7.27
C PRO A 113 -7.10 -7.31 7.46
N LYS A 114 -7.49 -8.59 7.41
CA LYS A 114 -8.87 -9.01 7.72
C LYS A 114 -9.10 -9.07 9.22
#